data_AF-A0A8T7DYB3-F1
#
_entry.id   AF-A0A8T7DYB3-F1
#
_cell.length_a   1.000
_cell.length_b   1.000
_cell.length_c   1.000
_cell.angle_alpha   90.00
_cell.angle_beta   90.00
_cell.angle_gamma   90.00
#
_symmetry.space_group_name_H-M   'P 1'
#
loop_
_entity.id
_entity.type
_entity.pdbx_description
1 polymer ?
#
loop_
_entity_poly.entity_id
_entity_poly.type
_entity_poly.pdbx_seq_one_letter_code
_entity_poly.pdbx_strand_id
1 'polypeptide(L)'
;ALSRRNLLVRMTGAGLALGLAYCLFVAYSRTNYPAAALVIAIVAAGYMAQLRLSQRTLRVASAAAIVGGAGLLVILSGSNYITSRFATVAEDLGTRVEHWQSVIGLADDDAKSRWLGHGKGAYPRRFFVSTINDRPLSTYQHMTETDNSFLRFGITGRNGTLFLRQRLDGFENGSYKLTLYMRAPEKKKARLLIEFCERHIIYTIGECIWTGVNTKHPHKKWRRYSRKFRLKYARSPDDKLARPIEISILNRGLARGLDIDRVSLVGPSGFELIRNGDFEQGLDYWFPSSNDHLAFHVKNIWLDAWLDGGWAGLALFLAFLAAVAVASVRGIRGGDLQAIALAAAVSGMLVVGTFDSIFDEPRISLIFYVLCFTSIITSSTVASHEPPPGKARRGSRRRSRT
;
A
#
# COMPACT_ATOMS: atom_id res chain seq x y z
N ALA A 1 -16.43 -28.33 29.62
CA ALA A 1 -16.37 -26.93 29.12
C ALA A 1 -14.97 -26.53 28.65
N LEU A 2 -13.90 -26.78 29.42
CA LEU A 2 -12.50 -26.43 29.08
C LEU A 2 -11.96 -27.10 27.78
N SER A 3 -12.30 -28.37 27.49
CA SER A 3 -11.81 -29.03 26.26
C SER A 3 -12.50 -28.52 24.98
N ARG A 4 -13.79 -28.19 25.04
CA ARG A 4 -14.53 -27.59 23.92
C ARG A 4 -14.06 -26.16 23.62
N ARG A 5 -13.75 -25.35 24.65
CA ARG A 5 -13.12 -24.03 24.47
C ARG A 5 -11.75 -24.14 23.79
N ASN A 6 -10.92 -25.10 24.20
CA ASN A 6 -9.62 -25.35 23.55
C ASN A 6 -9.74 -25.83 22.10
N LEU A 7 -10.75 -26.65 21.78
CA LEU A 7 -11.00 -27.08 20.41
C LEU A 7 -11.44 -25.91 19.52
N LEU A 8 -12.38 -25.09 19.99
CA LEU A 8 -12.87 -23.92 19.24
C LEU A 8 -11.74 -22.92 18.97
N VAL A 9 -10.90 -22.63 19.97
CA VAL A 9 -9.72 -21.76 19.81
C VAL A 9 -8.75 -22.32 18.78
N ARG A 10 -8.47 -23.63 18.82
CA ARG A 10 -7.58 -24.29 17.84
C ARG A 10 -8.17 -24.27 16.42
N MET A 11 -9.46 -24.55 16.27
CA MET A 11 -10.11 -24.48 14.95
C MET A 11 -10.15 -23.05 14.41
N THR A 12 -10.41 -22.07 15.27
CA THR A 12 -10.39 -20.65 14.88
C THR A 12 -8.99 -20.23 14.46
N GLY A 13 -7.96 -20.60 15.23
CA GLY A 13 -6.57 -20.32 14.90
C GLY A 13 -6.14 -20.99 13.58
N ALA A 14 -6.53 -22.24 13.35
CA ALA A 14 -6.27 -22.93 12.09
C ALA A 14 -7.01 -22.27 10.91
N GLY A 15 -8.27 -21.89 11.10
CA GLY A 15 -9.05 -21.17 10.09
C GLY A 15 -8.43 -19.82 9.73
N LEU A 16 -7.97 -19.06 10.72
CA LEU A 16 -7.24 -17.80 10.50
C LEU A 16 -5.93 -18.02 9.77
N ALA A 17 -5.14 -19.04 10.14
CA ALA A 17 -3.89 -19.36 9.47
C ALA A 17 -4.12 -19.75 7.99
N LEU A 18 -5.15 -20.55 7.71
CA LEU A 18 -5.54 -20.91 6.34
C LEU A 18 -6.04 -19.70 5.55
N GLY A 19 -6.83 -18.83 6.18
CA GLY A 19 -7.28 -17.57 5.57
C GLY A 19 -6.11 -16.63 5.24
N LEU A 20 -5.15 -16.49 6.15
CA LEU A 20 -3.94 -15.70 5.92
C LEU A 20 -3.06 -16.30 4.82
N ALA A 21 -2.88 -17.61 4.81
CA ALA A 21 -2.18 -18.31 3.73
C ALA A 21 -2.87 -18.07 2.38
N TYR A 22 -4.20 -18.20 2.33
CA TYR A 22 -4.99 -17.88 1.14
C TYR A 22 -4.78 -16.43 0.68
N CYS A 23 -4.85 -15.46 1.59
CA CYS A 23 -4.60 -14.05 1.26
C CYS A 23 -3.20 -13.82 0.70
N LEU A 24 -2.17 -14.47 1.25
CA LEU A 24 -0.81 -14.40 0.73
C LEU A 24 -0.73 -14.92 -0.72
N PHE A 25 -1.45 -15.99 -1.04
CA PHE A 25 -1.48 -16.56 -2.39
C PHE A 25 -2.26 -15.73 -3.39
N VAL A 26 -3.44 -15.25 -3.01
CA VAL A 26 -4.30 -14.49 -3.92
C VAL A 26 -3.83 -13.05 -4.11
N ALA A 27 -2.93 -12.54 -3.26
CA ALA A 27 -2.27 -11.27 -3.49
C ALA A 27 -1.33 -11.28 -4.72
N TYR A 28 -0.89 -12.45 -5.19
CA TYR A 28 0.04 -12.63 -6.32
C TYR A 28 1.30 -11.75 -6.26
N SER A 29 1.69 -11.32 -5.06
CA SER A 29 2.88 -10.51 -4.83
C SER A 29 4.10 -11.42 -4.69
N ARG A 30 5.10 -11.20 -5.53
CA ARG A 30 6.33 -12.01 -5.57
C ARG A 30 7.14 -11.93 -4.26
N THR A 31 7.08 -10.81 -3.57
CA THR A 31 7.81 -10.56 -2.32
C THR A 31 7.17 -11.29 -1.13
N ASN A 32 5.89 -11.65 -1.24
CA ASN A 32 5.18 -12.38 -0.19
C ASN A 32 5.70 -13.82 -0.04
N TYR A 33 6.16 -14.45 -1.12
CA TYR A 33 6.67 -15.83 -1.07
C TYR A 33 7.95 -15.98 -0.23
N PRO A 34 9.05 -15.23 -0.46
CA PRO A 34 10.22 -15.30 0.40
C PRO A 34 9.94 -14.81 1.82
N ALA A 35 9.05 -13.82 2.00
CA ALA A 35 8.63 -13.38 3.34
C ALA A 35 7.93 -14.51 4.10
N ALA A 36 6.97 -15.21 3.47
CA ALA A 36 6.27 -16.35 4.06
C ALA A 36 7.23 -17.50 4.38
N ALA A 37 8.17 -17.81 3.48
CA ALA A 37 9.18 -18.84 3.72
C ALA A 37 10.04 -18.51 4.95
N LEU A 38 10.48 -17.26 5.10
CA LEU A 38 11.25 -16.82 6.26
C LEU A 38 10.42 -16.89 7.56
N VAL A 39 9.17 -16.43 7.52
CA VAL A 39 8.24 -16.51 8.67
C VAL A 39 8.08 -17.96 9.12
N ILE A 40 7.82 -18.89 8.19
CA ILE A 40 7.69 -20.32 8.48
C ILE A 40 8.98 -20.88 9.06
N ALA A 41 10.15 -20.50 8.52
CA ALA A 41 11.44 -20.94 9.01
C ALA A 41 11.71 -20.46 10.44
N ILE A 42 11.43 -19.20 10.77
CA ILE A 42 11.59 -18.64 12.12
C ILE A 42 10.65 -19.35 13.11
N VAL A 43 9.39 -19.53 12.75
CA VAL A 43 8.41 -20.24 13.58
C VAL A 43 8.87 -21.68 13.81
N ALA A 44 9.23 -22.41 12.76
CA ALA A 44 9.69 -23.79 12.87
C ALA A 44 10.96 -23.90 13.74
N ALA A 45 11.97 -23.06 13.49
CA ALA A 45 13.21 -23.05 14.27
C ALA A 45 12.96 -22.70 15.74
N GLY A 46 12.13 -21.70 16.03
CA GLY A 46 11.77 -21.30 17.39
C GLY A 46 11.06 -22.42 18.14
N TYR A 47 10.06 -23.07 17.52
CA TYR A 47 9.36 -24.20 18.11
C TYR A 47 10.27 -25.41 18.33
N MET A 48 11.15 -25.72 17.37
CA MET A 48 12.14 -26.80 17.51
C MET A 48 13.16 -26.52 18.62
N ALA A 49 13.50 -25.25 18.87
CA ALA A 49 14.42 -24.86 19.94
C ALA A 49 13.76 -24.95 21.33
N GLN A 50 12.45 -24.68 21.44
CA GLN A 50 11.74 -24.65 22.72
C GLN A 50 11.13 -25.99 23.10
N LEU A 51 10.55 -26.70 22.13
CA LEU A 51 10.05 -28.04 22.35
C LEU A 51 11.24 -28.98 22.16
N ARG A 52 11.62 -29.75 23.18
CA ARG A 52 12.51 -30.90 23.04
C ARG A 52 11.80 -32.00 22.24
N LEU A 53 11.52 -31.70 20.97
CA LEU A 53 10.72 -32.53 20.08
C LEU A 53 11.42 -33.87 19.91
N SER A 54 10.65 -34.94 20.03
CA SER A 54 11.17 -36.26 19.69
C SER A 54 11.56 -36.28 18.22
N GLN A 55 12.57 -37.09 17.87
CA GLN A 55 12.98 -37.33 16.48
C GLN A 55 11.79 -37.74 15.59
N ARG A 56 10.78 -38.43 16.16
CA ARG A 56 9.55 -38.81 15.46
C ARG A 56 8.67 -37.60 15.15
N THR A 57 8.49 -36.69 16.11
CA THR A 57 7.70 -35.46 15.91
C THR A 57 8.37 -34.53 14.91
N LEU A 58 9.71 -34.44 14.96
CA LEU A 58 10.50 -33.68 14.00
C LEU A 58 10.25 -34.20 12.58
N ARG A 59 10.42 -35.51 12.36
CA ARG A 59 10.18 -36.15 11.04
C ARG A 59 8.77 -35.93 10.51
N VAL A 60 7.74 -36.02 11.37
CA VAL A 60 6.35 -35.77 10.98
C VAL A 60 6.13 -34.31 10.61
N ALA A 61 6.67 -33.37 11.38
CA ALA A 61 6.61 -31.95 11.06
C ALA A 61 7.36 -31.62 9.75
N SER A 62 8.54 -32.21 9.54
CA SER A 62 9.30 -32.09 8.29
C SER A 62 8.53 -32.64 7.10
N ALA A 63 7.93 -33.82 7.23
CA ALA A 63 7.12 -34.42 6.18
C ALA A 63 5.88 -33.57 5.86
N ALA A 64 5.19 -33.04 6.88
CA ALA A 64 4.06 -32.14 6.70
C ALA A 64 4.47 -30.83 6.00
N ALA A 65 5.63 -30.26 6.35
CA ALA A 65 6.18 -29.08 5.69
C ALA A 65 6.56 -29.35 4.23
N ILE A 66 7.15 -30.52 3.93
CA ILE A 66 7.48 -30.94 2.56
C ILE A 66 6.21 -31.13 1.74
N VAL A 67 5.19 -31.82 2.26
CA VAL A 67 3.91 -32.03 1.58
C VAL A 67 3.18 -30.70 1.38
N GLY A 68 3.19 -29.82 2.38
CA GLY A 68 2.62 -28.47 2.27
C GLY A 68 3.35 -27.62 1.23
N GLY A 69 4.69 -27.67 1.21
CA GLY A 69 5.53 -26.99 0.22
C GLY A 69 5.34 -27.53 -1.20
N ALA A 70 5.18 -28.85 -1.36
CA ALA A 70 4.88 -29.48 -2.63
C ALA A 70 3.46 -29.13 -3.13
N GLY A 71 2.46 -29.16 -2.25
CA GLY A 71 1.11 -28.71 -2.56
C GLY A 71 1.08 -27.23 -2.97
N LEU A 72 1.90 -26.41 -2.31
CA LEU A 72 2.11 -25.04 -2.73
C LEU A 72 2.71 -24.95 -4.14
N LEU A 73 3.80 -25.66 -4.42
CA LEU A 73 4.40 -25.67 -5.77
C LEU A 73 3.40 -26.09 -6.85
N VAL A 74 2.52 -27.05 -6.58
CA VAL A 74 1.46 -27.47 -7.51
C VAL A 74 0.46 -26.34 -7.77
N ILE A 75 0.02 -25.63 -6.72
CA ILE A 75 -0.89 -24.46 -6.85
C ILE A 75 -0.22 -23.33 -7.64
N LEU A 76 1.07 -23.06 -7.37
CA LEU A 76 1.84 -22.03 -8.09
C LEU A 76 2.03 -22.39 -9.56
N SER A 77 2.29 -23.66 -9.87
CA SER A 77 2.52 -24.16 -11.23
C SER A 77 1.24 -24.30 -12.05
N GLY A 78 0.08 -24.45 -11.39
CA GLY A 78 -1.21 -24.65 -12.05
C GLY A 78 -1.87 -23.38 -12.60
N SER A 79 -1.32 -22.18 -12.32
CA SER A 79 -1.91 -20.93 -12.80
C SER A 79 -0.99 -20.20 -13.80
N ASN A 80 -1.49 -19.98 -15.02
CA ASN A 80 -0.78 -19.22 -16.06
C ASN A 80 -0.43 -17.80 -15.62
N TYR A 81 -1.21 -17.22 -14.70
CA TYR A 81 -0.96 -15.88 -14.16
C TYR A 81 0.27 -15.84 -13.24
N ILE A 82 0.45 -16.79 -12.32
CA ILE A 82 1.64 -16.80 -11.46
C ILE A 82 2.89 -17.02 -12.31
N THR A 83 2.85 -17.93 -13.27
CA THR A 83 3.97 -18.19 -14.18
C THR A 83 4.39 -16.93 -14.94
N SER A 84 3.43 -16.14 -15.46
CA SER A 84 3.76 -14.88 -16.14
C SER A 84 4.33 -13.80 -15.20
N ARG A 85 3.89 -13.78 -13.93
CA ARG A 85 4.48 -12.90 -12.91
C ARG A 85 5.93 -13.27 -12.58
N PHE A 86 6.25 -14.56 -12.52
CA PHE A 86 7.64 -15.03 -12.27
C PHE A 86 8.54 -14.90 -13.50
N ALA A 87 8.00 -14.97 -14.72
CA ALA A 87 8.76 -14.75 -15.94
C ALA A 87 9.35 -13.32 -16.05
N THR A 88 8.72 -12.35 -15.40
CA THR A 88 9.11 -10.92 -15.45
C THR A 88 9.87 -10.45 -14.21
N VAL A 89 10.48 -11.37 -13.43
CA VAL A 89 11.20 -11.02 -12.19
C VAL A 89 12.42 -10.14 -12.46
N ALA A 90 13.23 -10.50 -13.47
CA ALA A 90 14.46 -9.78 -13.77
C ALA A 90 14.19 -8.35 -14.27
N GLU A 91 13.21 -8.18 -15.14
CA GLU A 91 12.78 -6.87 -15.66
C GLU A 91 12.27 -5.96 -14.53
N ASP A 92 11.41 -6.48 -13.65
CA ASP A 92 10.91 -5.71 -12.49
C ASP A 92 12.02 -5.29 -11.53
N LEU A 93 13.03 -6.16 -11.32
CA LEU A 93 14.18 -5.81 -10.49
C LEU A 93 14.99 -4.68 -11.13
N GLY A 94 15.20 -4.70 -12.45
CA GLY A 94 15.85 -3.62 -13.18
C GLY A 94 15.16 -2.28 -12.98
N THR A 95 13.84 -2.22 -13.23
CA THR A 95 13.05 -1.00 -13.01
C THR A 95 13.10 -0.50 -11.57
N ARG A 96 13.13 -1.41 -10.58
CA ARG A 96 13.26 -1.03 -9.17
C ARG A 96 14.63 -0.44 -8.85
N VAL A 97 15.70 -1.03 -9.35
CA VAL A 97 17.05 -0.51 -9.15
C VAL A 97 17.20 0.86 -9.79
N GLU A 98 16.69 1.06 -11.01
CA GLU A 98 16.66 2.38 -11.66
C GLU A 98 15.87 3.40 -10.84
N HIS A 99 14.70 3.00 -10.32
CA HIS A 99 13.90 3.85 -9.43
C HIS A 99 14.67 4.23 -8.17
N TRP A 100 15.29 3.25 -7.50
CA TRP A 100 16.09 3.47 -6.29
C TRP A 100 17.30 4.36 -6.54
N GLN A 101 17.97 4.21 -7.68
CA GLN A 101 19.05 5.11 -8.11
C GLN A 101 18.53 6.53 -8.32
N SER A 102 17.34 6.68 -8.92
CA SER A 102 16.70 8.00 -9.06
C SER A 102 16.40 8.62 -7.69
N VAL A 103 15.96 7.83 -6.70
CA VAL A 103 15.72 8.30 -5.32
C VAL A 103 17.02 8.77 -4.67
N ILE A 104 18.11 8.02 -4.81
CA ILE A 104 19.42 8.41 -4.30
C ILE A 104 19.86 9.74 -4.93
N GLY A 105 19.63 9.91 -6.23
CA GLY A 105 19.91 11.16 -6.95
C GLY A 105 19.03 12.35 -6.55
N LEU A 106 17.99 12.16 -5.74
CA LEU A 106 17.22 13.28 -5.18
C LEU A 106 17.87 13.91 -3.95
N ALA A 107 18.82 13.22 -3.29
CA ALA A 107 19.44 13.72 -2.08
C ALA A 107 20.37 14.90 -2.37
N ASP A 108 20.46 15.86 -1.44
CA ASP A 108 21.42 16.96 -1.56
C ASP A 108 22.84 16.46 -1.21
N ASP A 109 23.85 16.99 -1.91
CA ASP A 109 25.25 16.60 -1.73
C ASP A 109 25.90 17.18 -0.47
N ASP A 110 25.22 18.09 0.24
CA ASP A 110 25.78 18.76 1.41
C ASP A 110 25.88 17.84 2.63
N ALA A 111 26.88 18.08 3.47
CA ALA A 111 27.19 17.22 4.61
C ALA A 111 26.03 17.14 5.62
N LYS A 112 25.27 18.22 5.81
CA LYS A 112 24.17 18.25 6.78
C LYS A 112 23.02 17.36 6.31
N SER A 113 22.61 17.50 5.05
CA SER A 113 21.56 16.69 4.45
C SER A 113 21.94 15.21 4.39
N ARG A 114 23.21 14.88 4.09
CA ARG A 114 23.66 13.48 4.12
C ARG A 114 23.54 12.84 5.50
N TRP A 115 23.77 13.58 6.58
CA TRP A 115 23.72 13.04 7.94
C TRP A 115 22.34 13.10 8.58
N LEU A 116 21.59 14.18 8.36
CA LEU A 116 20.30 14.45 9.01
C LEU A 116 19.09 14.21 8.10
N GLY A 117 19.31 13.99 6.80
CA GLY A 117 18.27 13.75 5.82
C GLY A 117 17.50 15.01 5.43
N HIS A 118 16.36 14.78 4.78
CA HIS A 118 15.50 15.83 4.23
C HIS A 118 14.19 16.04 5.00
N GLY A 119 14.00 15.33 6.11
CA GLY A 119 12.78 15.33 6.92
C GLY A 119 11.75 14.31 6.43
N LYS A 120 10.88 13.85 7.34
CA LYS A 120 9.87 12.82 7.04
C LYS A 120 8.94 13.27 5.90
N GLY A 121 8.77 12.40 4.91
CA GLY A 121 7.87 12.66 3.77
C GLY A 121 8.45 13.65 2.75
N ALA A 122 9.78 13.82 2.72
CA ALA A 122 10.43 14.69 1.75
C ALA A 122 10.32 14.16 0.31
N TYR A 123 10.21 12.84 0.15
CA TYR A 123 10.29 12.17 -1.15
C TYR A 123 9.33 12.74 -2.22
N PRO A 124 8.00 12.80 -2.02
CA PRO A 124 7.09 13.25 -3.09
C PRO A 124 7.36 14.68 -3.55
N ARG A 125 7.74 15.56 -2.61
CA ARG A 125 8.11 16.95 -2.92
C ARG A 125 9.38 17.00 -3.76
N ARG A 126 10.42 16.26 -3.36
CA ARG A 126 11.71 16.27 -4.07
C ARG A 126 11.59 15.64 -5.46
N PHE A 127 10.85 14.54 -5.57
CA PHE A 127 10.55 13.91 -6.84
C PHE A 127 9.74 14.83 -7.78
N PHE A 128 8.76 15.57 -7.23
CA PHE A 128 8.01 16.56 -8.00
C PHE A 128 8.92 17.68 -8.55
N VAL A 129 9.81 18.22 -7.71
CA VAL A 129 10.74 19.28 -8.13
C VAL A 129 11.74 18.79 -9.16
N SER A 130 12.30 17.59 -9.00
CA SER A 130 13.29 17.04 -9.95
C SER A 130 12.71 16.75 -11.32
N THR A 131 11.40 16.49 -11.41
CA THR A 131 10.73 16.13 -12.68
C THR A 131 10.08 17.32 -13.40
N ILE A 132 10.08 18.51 -12.80
CA ILE A 132 9.27 19.66 -13.27
C ILE A 132 9.59 20.08 -14.72
N ASN A 133 10.85 19.94 -15.15
CA ASN A 133 11.30 20.36 -16.47
C ASN A 133 11.24 19.23 -17.51
N ASP A 134 11.57 18.00 -17.12
CA ASP A 134 11.74 16.88 -18.07
C ASP A 134 10.47 16.03 -18.24
N ARG A 135 9.71 15.86 -17.15
CA ARG A 135 8.50 15.05 -17.12
C ARG A 135 7.48 15.70 -16.17
N PRO A 136 6.77 16.75 -16.62
CA PRO A 136 5.82 17.44 -15.76
C PRO A 136 4.76 16.46 -15.26
N LEU A 137 4.76 16.25 -13.94
CA LEU A 137 3.78 15.41 -13.27
C LEU A 137 2.39 16.02 -13.40
N SER A 138 1.40 15.14 -13.30
CA SER A 138 0.01 15.53 -13.41
C SER A 138 -0.41 16.35 -12.18
N THR A 139 -0.64 17.65 -12.37
CA THR A 139 -1.07 18.55 -11.29
C THR A 139 -2.47 19.10 -11.50
N TYR A 140 -3.08 19.50 -10.39
CA TYR A 140 -4.28 20.30 -10.35
C TYR A 140 -4.14 21.34 -9.25
N GLN A 141 -4.84 22.45 -9.39
CA GLN A 141 -4.88 23.53 -8.41
C GLN A 141 -6.31 24.04 -8.32
N HIS A 142 -6.78 24.18 -7.09
CA HIS A 142 -7.95 25.01 -6.81
C HIS A 142 -7.52 26.47 -6.89
N MET A 143 -8.25 27.26 -7.67
CA MET A 143 -7.91 28.63 -7.98
C MET A 143 -9.11 29.53 -7.68
N THR A 144 -8.83 30.72 -7.19
CA THR A 144 -9.82 31.79 -7.03
C THR A 144 -9.33 33.00 -7.81
N GLU A 145 -10.13 33.47 -8.76
CA GLU A 145 -9.88 34.73 -9.48
C GLU A 145 -11.08 35.64 -9.26
N THR A 146 -10.87 36.81 -8.66
CA THR A 146 -11.95 37.69 -8.19
C THR A 146 -12.92 36.92 -7.30
N ASP A 147 -14.18 36.73 -7.71
CA ASP A 147 -15.22 35.98 -6.99
C ASP A 147 -15.60 34.67 -7.69
N ASN A 148 -14.73 34.11 -8.52
CA ASN A 148 -14.97 32.83 -9.19
C ASN A 148 -13.99 31.78 -8.70
N SER A 149 -14.54 30.71 -8.12
CA SER A 149 -13.81 29.51 -7.78
C SER A 149 -13.73 28.58 -8.99
N PHE A 150 -12.59 27.94 -9.24
CA PHE A 150 -12.46 26.98 -10.35
C PHE A 150 -11.27 26.03 -10.15
N LEU A 151 -11.21 25.00 -10.99
CA LEU A 151 -10.10 24.06 -10.98
C LEU A 151 -9.21 24.26 -12.21
N ARG A 152 -7.90 24.38 -11.99
CA ARG A 152 -6.87 24.40 -13.02
C ARG A 152 -6.16 23.06 -13.08
N PHE A 153 -6.22 22.39 -14.21
CA PHE A 153 -5.30 21.30 -14.53
C PHE A 153 -3.99 21.84 -15.08
N GLY A 154 -2.88 21.33 -14.56
CA GLY A 154 -1.55 21.68 -15.04
C GLY A 154 -1.20 21.03 -16.38
N ILE A 155 -0.01 21.34 -16.86
CA ILE A 155 0.52 20.81 -18.12
C ILE A 155 0.83 19.32 -17.95
N THR A 156 0.36 18.50 -18.88
CA THR A 156 0.78 17.11 -18.96
C THR A 156 0.82 16.59 -20.38
N GLY A 157 1.63 15.56 -20.60
CA GLY A 157 1.73 14.86 -21.87
C GLY A 157 0.55 13.92 -22.15
N ARG A 158 0.70 13.10 -23.19
CA ARG A 158 -0.31 12.10 -23.60
C ARG A 158 -0.63 11.07 -22.52
N ASN A 159 0.27 10.89 -21.56
CA ASN A 159 0.16 9.90 -20.48
C ASN A 159 -0.22 10.53 -19.14
N GLY A 160 -0.93 11.66 -19.13
CA GLY A 160 -1.45 12.24 -17.89
C GLY A 160 -2.19 11.19 -17.05
N THR A 161 -1.86 11.18 -15.76
CA THR A 161 -2.18 10.12 -14.80
C THR A 161 -3.10 10.60 -13.68
N LEU A 162 -3.48 11.88 -13.65
CA LEU A 162 -4.39 12.40 -12.64
C LEU A 162 -5.85 12.18 -13.05
N PHE A 163 -6.62 11.72 -12.07
CA PHE A 163 -8.06 11.54 -12.12
C PHE A 163 -8.70 12.28 -10.96
N LEU A 164 -9.56 13.23 -11.26
CA LEU A 164 -10.43 13.85 -10.28
C LEU A 164 -11.79 13.14 -10.30
N ARG A 165 -12.11 12.42 -9.22
CA ARG A 165 -13.21 11.45 -9.20
C ARG A 165 -14.35 11.90 -8.31
N GLN A 166 -15.56 11.55 -8.68
CA GLN A 166 -16.74 11.67 -7.82
C GLN A 166 -17.67 10.48 -8.06
N ARG A 167 -18.25 9.94 -6.99
CA ARG A 167 -19.28 8.90 -7.07
C ARG A 167 -20.60 9.51 -7.51
N LEU A 168 -21.29 8.83 -8.42
CA LEU A 168 -22.60 9.23 -8.91
C LEU A 168 -23.70 8.52 -8.09
N ASP A 169 -24.09 9.15 -6.99
CA ASP A 169 -25.21 8.70 -6.17
C ASP A 169 -26.50 8.78 -6.99
N GLY A 170 -27.29 7.71 -7.04
CA GLY A 170 -28.53 7.68 -7.84
C GLY A 170 -28.30 7.48 -9.35
N PHE A 171 -27.21 6.81 -9.74
CA PHE A 171 -26.98 6.44 -11.14
C PHE A 171 -28.12 5.58 -11.73
N GLU A 172 -28.53 5.90 -12.97
CA GLU A 172 -29.54 5.18 -13.75
C GLU A 172 -29.05 4.91 -15.17
N ASN A 173 -29.38 3.77 -15.74
CA ASN A 173 -29.07 3.51 -17.15
C ASN A 173 -29.92 4.43 -18.06
N GLY A 174 -29.30 5.23 -18.93
CA GLY A 174 -30.05 6.12 -19.81
C GLY A 174 -29.23 7.24 -20.44
N SER A 175 -29.93 8.29 -20.86
CA SER A 175 -29.35 9.46 -21.52
C SER A 175 -28.94 10.52 -20.50
N TYR A 176 -27.71 11.00 -20.63
CA TYR A 176 -27.09 11.99 -19.76
C TYR A 176 -26.76 13.26 -20.52
N LYS A 177 -26.82 14.39 -19.83
CA LYS A 177 -26.35 15.69 -20.33
C LYS A 177 -25.25 16.23 -19.42
N LEU A 178 -24.01 16.18 -19.91
CA LEU A 178 -22.88 16.86 -19.31
C LEU A 178 -22.86 18.32 -19.77
N THR A 179 -22.69 19.24 -18.82
CA THR A 179 -22.42 20.65 -19.06
C THR A 179 -21.21 21.05 -18.23
N LEU A 180 -20.31 21.85 -18.79
CA LEU A 180 -19.19 22.43 -18.05
C LEU A 180 -18.71 23.70 -18.72
N TYR A 181 -18.04 24.54 -17.96
CA TYR A 181 -17.31 25.69 -18.45
C TYR A 181 -15.83 25.33 -18.54
N MET A 182 -15.19 25.73 -19.65
CA MET A 182 -13.76 25.54 -19.83
C MET A 182 -13.11 26.81 -20.34
N ARG A 183 -11.88 27.05 -19.87
CA ARG A 183 -11.01 28.14 -20.31
C ARG A 183 -9.60 27.60 -20.52
N ALA A 184 -9.07 27.76 -21.72
CA ALA A 184 -7.67 27.40 -22.00
C ALA A 184 -6.77 28.59 -21.63
N PRO A 185 -5.74 28.41 -20.79
CA PRO A 185 -4.82 29.50 -20.43
C PRO A 185 -4.07 30.05 -21.65
N GLU A 186 -3.74 29.17 -22.59
CA GLU A 186 -3.05 29.50 -23.83
C GLU A 186 -3.94 29.44 -25.07
N LYS A 187 -3.48 30.09 -26.14
CA LYS A 187 -4.16 30.07 -27.44
C LYS A 187 -3.93 28.74 -28.20
N LYS A 188 -4.19 27.57 -27.58
CA LYS A 188 -4.28 26.27 -28.27
C LYS A 188 -5.56 25.49 -27.93
N LYS A 189 -5.96 24.58 -28.83
CA LYS A 189 -7.08 23.67 -28.59
C LYS A 189 -6.69 22.67 -27.49
N ALA A 190 -7.64 22.32 -26.64
CA ALA A 190 -7.50 21.35 -25.57
C ALA A 190 -8.68 20.37 -25.65
N ARG A 191 -8.44 19.12 -25.22
CA ARG A 191 -9.47 18.10 -25.11
C ARG A 191 -9.51 17.63 -23.67
N LEU A 192 -10.62 17.89 -22.98
CA LEU A 192 -10.87 17.29 -21.67
C LEU A 192 -11.43 15.90 -21.88
N LEU A 193 -10.80 14.91 -21.25
CA LEU A 193 -11.29 13.54 -21.21
C LEU A 193 -12.00 13.29 -19.90
N ILE A 194 -13.16 12.65 -19.99
CA ILE A 194 -13.96 12.24 -18.85
C ILE A 194 -14.32 10.78 -19.07
N GLU A 195 -14.19 9.98 -18.02
CA GLU A 195 -14.58 8.58 -18.03
C GLU A 195 -15.68 8.34 -17.00
N PHE A 196 -16.50 7.35 -17.27
CA PHE A 196 -17.47 6.79 -16.36
C PHE A 196 -17.11 5.32 -16.18
N CYS A 197 -16.94 4.89 -14.94
CA CYS A 197 -16.49 3.53 -14.65
C CYS A 197 -17.18 2.97 -13.43
N GLU A 198 -17.41 1.65 -13.46
CA GLU A 198 -17.75 0.91 -12.26
C GLU A 198 -16.47 0.63 -11.45
N ARG A 199 -16.42 1.16 -10.22
CA ARG A 199 -15.23 1.08 -9.35
C ARG A 199 -15.61 0.78 -7.92
N HIS A 200 -14.74 0.04 -7.21
CA HIS A 200 -14.87 -0.14 -5.76
C HIS A 200 -13.95 0.84 -5.00
N ILE A 201 -12.66 0.85 -5.36
CA ILE A 201 -11.65 1.77 -4.78
C ILE A 201 -10.69 2.28 -5.87
N ILE A 202 -9.91 1.39 -6.49
CA ILE A 202 -8.90 1.77 -7.51
C ILE A 202 -9.17 1.07 -8.85
N TYR A 203 -9.42 -0.24 -8.80
CA TYR A 203 -9.61 -1.04 -10.01
C TYR A 203 -11.00 -0.86 -10.61
N THR A 204 -11.04 -0.74 -11.93
CA THR A 204 -12.24 -0.74 -12.76
C THR A 204 -12.68 -2.17 -13.04
N ILE A 205 -13.97 -2.38 -13.16
CA ILE A 205 -14.53 -3.62 -13.73
C ILE A 205 -15.18 -3.30 -15.07
N GLY A 206 -14.89 -4.14 -16.05
CA GLY A 206 -15.37 -3.94 -17.41
C GLY A 206 -14.76 -2.71 -18.08
N GLU A 207 -15.38 -2.31 -19.19
CA GLU A 207 -14.94 -1.14 -19.95
C GLU A 207 -15.54 0.15 -19.40
N CYS A 208 -14.69 1.15 -19.22
CA CYS A 208 -15.12 2.50 -18.93
C CYS A 208 -15.74 3.15 -20.17
N ILE A 209 -16.80 3.93 -19.98
CA ILE A 209 -17.40 4.73 -21.05
C ILE A 209 -16.71 6.10 -21.06
N TRP A 210 -16.17 6.49 -22.21
CA TRP A 210 -15.40 7.72 -22.36
C TRP A 210 -16.18 8.80 -23.10
N THR A 211 -16.04 10.04 -22.64
CA THR A 211 -16.51 11.23 -23.35
C THR A 211 -15.40 12.27 -23.44
N GLY A 212 -15.39 13.01 -24.55
CA GLY A 212 -14.38 14.03 -24.83
C GLY A 212 -15.01 15.37 -25.15
N VAL A 213 -14.51 16.42 -24.50
CA VAL A 213 -14.96 17.80 -24.71
C VAL A 213 -13.80 18.61 -25.27
N ASN A 214 -13.91 18.98 -26.54
CA ASN A 214 -12.89 19.77 -27.24
C ASN A 214 -13.20 21.26 -27.10
N THR A 215 -12.20 22.06 -26.77
CA THR A 215 -12.31 23.52 -26.92
C THR A 215 -12.37 23.87 -28.41
N LYS A 216 -13.40 24.62 -28.81
CA LYS A 216 -13.63 24.94 -30.25
C LYS A 216 -12.57 25.90 -30.78
N HIS A 217 -12.21 26.88 -29.96
CA HIS A 217 -11.23 27.90 -30.30
C HIS A 217 -10.34 28.22 -29.10
N PRO A 218 -9.05 28.48 -29.35
CA PRO A 218 -8.12 28.91 -28.33
C PRO A 218 -8.42 30.32 -27.81
N HIS A 219 -9.10 30.42 -26.67
CA HIS A 219 -9.45 31.71 -26.07
C HIS A 219 -9.24 31.69 -24.56
N LYS A 220 -8.76 32.82 -24.03
CA LYS A 220 -8.59 33.09 -22.59
C LYS A 220 -9.91 33.38 -21.86
N LYS A 221 -11.07 33.11 -22.46
CA LYS A 221 -12.39 33.40 -21.90
C LYS A 221 -13.14 32.11 -21.60
N TRP A 222 -13.86 32.08 -20.48
CA TRP A 222 -14.76 31.00 -20.12
C TRP A 222 -15.83 30.79 -21.20
N ARG A 223 -16.07 29.53 -21.55
CA ARG A 223 -17.17 29.15 -22.44
C ARG A 223 -17.85 27.90 -21.95
N ARG A 224 -19.17 27.86 -22.11
CA ARG A 224 -20.00 26.70 -21.83
C ARG A 224 -19.88 25.67 -22.93
N TYR A 225 -19.72 24.42 -22.54
CA TYR A 225 -19.75 23.24 -23.39
C TYR A 225 -20.83 22.29 -22.90
N SER A 226 -21.50 21.59 -23.82
CA SER A 226 -22.49 20.59 -23.48
C SER A 226 -22.37 19.38 -24.39
N ARG A 227 -22.51 18.19 -23.80
CA ARG A 227 -22.49 16.89 -24.47
C ARG A 227 -23.62 16.04 -23.96
N LYS A 228 -24.33 15.39 -24.89
CA LYS A 228 -25.28 14.33 -24.58
C LYS A 228 -24.65 13.00 -24.96
N PHE A 229 -24.81 12.00 -24.11
CA PHE A 229 -24.35 10.63 -24.33
C PHE A 229 -25.23 9.68 -23.53
N ARG A 230 -25.08 8.37 -23.77
CA ARG A 230 -25.82 7.33 -23.07
C ARG A 230 -24.87 6.53 -22.20
N LEU A 231 -25.24 6.30 -20.95
CA LEU A 231 -24.53 5.38 -20.06
C LEU A 231 -25.36 4.11 -19.88
N LYS A 232 -24.72 2.95 -20.02
CA LYS A 232 -25.36 1.65 -19.82
C LYS A 232 -24.35 0.69 -19.19
N TYR A 233 -24.63 0.24 -17.98
CA TYR A 233 -23.88 -0.82 -17.30
C TYR A 233 -24.81 -2.02 -17.06
N ALA A 234 -24.26 -3.22 -17.16
CA ALA A 234 -24.98 -4.45 -16.87
C ALA A 234 -25.05 -4.63 -15.35
N ARG A 235 -26.16 -4.19 -14.73
CA ARG A 235 -26.38 -4.27 -13.28
C ARG A 235 -27.72 -4.93 -13.01
N SER A 236 -27.78 -5.79 -12.00
CA SER A 236 -29.06 -6.29 -11.49
C SER A 236 -29.71 -5.20 -10.62
N PRO A 237 -31.01 -4.92 -10.78
CA PRO A 237 -31.72 -3.91 -9.98
C PRO A 237 -31.62 -4.13 -8.47
N ASP A 238 -31.49 -5.39 -8.03
CA ASP A 238 -31.48 -5.80 -6.62
C ASP A 238 -30.07 -6.00 -6.04
N ASP A 239 -29.02 -5.67 -6.81
CA ASP A 239 -27.65 -5.93 -6.38
C ASP A 239 -27.19 -4.91 -5.32
N LYS A 240 -27.36 -5.28 -4.04
CA LYS A 240 -26.84 -4.52 -2.89
C LYS A 240 -25.32 -4.48 -2.84
N LEU A 241 -24.63 -5.32 -3.62
CA LEU A 241 -23.18 -5.31 -3.80
C LEU A 241 -22.78 -4.56 -5.09
N ALA A 242 -23.73 -3.91 -5.78
CA ALA A 242 -23.45 -3.14 -6.96
C ALA A 242 -22.47 -2.02 -6.64
N ARG A 243 -21.34 -2.03 -7.34
CA ARG A 243 -20.24 -1.11 -7.08
C ARG A 243 -20.58 0.27 -7.63
N PRO A 244 -20.21 1.36 -6.96
CA PRO A 244 -20.57 2.70 -7.41
C PRO A 244 -20.05 2.98 -8.83
N ILE A 245 -20.84 3.74 -9.58
CA ILE A 245 -20.38 4.37 -10.82
C ILE A 245 -19.72 5.70 -10.44
N GLU A 246 -18.53 5.92 -10.95
CA GLU A 246 -17.77 7.14 -10.74
C GLU A 246 -17.59 7.89 -12.06
N ILE A 247 -17.71 9.21 -12.00
CA ILE A 247 -17.15 10.10 -13.00
C ILE A 247 -15.69 10.36 -12.64
N SER A 248 -14.76 10.25 -13.60
CA SER A 248 -13.43 10.84 -13.46
C SER A 248 -13.21 11.89 -14.54
N ILE A 249 -12.68 13.04 -14.13
CA ILE A 249 -12.15 14.05 -15.03
C ILE A 249 -10.63 13.88 -15.08
N LEU A 250 -10.07 13.72 -16.27
CA LEU A 250 -8.65 13.43 -16.45
C LEU A 250 -7.91 14.66 -16.99
N ASN A 251 -6.67 14.80 -16.55
CA ASN A 251 -5.76 15.79 -17.14
C ASN A 251 -5.03 15.27 -18.39
N ARG A 252 -5.31 14.05 -18.87
CA ARG A 252 -4.55 13.39 -19.95
C ARG A 252 -4.51 14.20 -21.25
N GLY A 253 -3.29 14.48 -21.73
CA GLY A 253 -3.07 15.17 -23.00
C GLY A 253 -3.24 16.70 -22.93
N LEU A 254 -3.32 17.29 -21.74
CA LEU A 254 -3.43 18.74 -21.54
C LEU A 254 -2.07 19.42 -21.66
N ALA A 255 -1.57 19.54 -22.89
CA ALA A 255 -0.23 20.07 -23.16
C ALA A 255 0.01 21.53 -22.73
N ARG A 256 -1.03 22.29 -22.36
CA ARG A 256 -0.97 23.72 -21.96
C ARG A 256 -1.85 24.05 -20.75
N GLY A 257 -2.24 23.02 -19.98
CA GLY A 257 -3.21 23.15 -18.90
C GLY A 257 -4.63 23.45 -19.39
N LEU A 258 -5.58 23.42 -18.46
CA LEU A 258 -6.99 23.68 -18.74
C LEU A 258 -7.71 24.07 -17.44
N ASP A 259 -8.45 25.18 -17.47
CA ASP A 259 -9.32 25.55 -16.38
C ASP A 259 -10.73 24.99 -16.65
N ILE A 260 -11.36 24.43 -15.61
CA ILE A 260 -12.72 23.93 -15.64
C ILE A 260 -13.54 24.53 -14.49
N ASP A 261 -14.84 24.71 -14.73
CA ASP A 261 -15.78 25.28 -13.78
C ASP A 261 -17.22 24.81 -14.10
N ARG A 262 -18.13 24.88 -13.13
CA ARG A 262 -19.56 24.56 -13.21
C ARG A 262 -19.85 23.25 -13.94
N VAL A 263 -19.19 22.18 -13.48
CA VAL A 263 -19.41 20.81 -13.96
C VAL A 263 -20.79 20.35 -13.49
N SER A 264 -21.63 19.95 -14.44
CA SER A 264 -23.01 19.51 -14.21
C SER A 264 -23.28 18.26 -15.04
N LEU A 265 -23.85 17.25 -14.43
CA LEU A 265 -24.25 15.99 -15.05
C LEU A 265 -25.70 15.69 -14.69
N VAL A 266 -26.59 15.97 -15.63
CA VAL A 266 -28.02 15.69 -15.46
C VAL A 266 -28.34 14.31 -16.03
N GLY A 267 -28.93 13.46 -15.17
CA GLY A 267 -29.32 12.09 -15.51
C GLY A 267 -30.68 11.95 -16.21
N PRO A 268 -31.14 10.72 -16.49
CA PRO A 268 -32.39 10.44 -17.20
C PRO A 268 -33.63 10.97 -16.48
N SER A 269 -33.65 10.87 -15.15
CA SER A 269 -34.69 11.40 -14.27
C SER A 269 -34.67 12.94 -14.15
N GLY A 270 -33.70 13.62 -14.77
CA GLY A 270 -33.59 15.08 -14.77
C GLY A 270 -32.88 15.66 -13.54
N PHE A 271 -32.42 14.80 -12.62
CA PHE A 271 -31.67 15.23 -11.44
C PHE A 271 -30.20 15.51 -11.75
N GLU A 272 -29.64 16.50 -11.06
CA GLU A 272 -28.20 16.78 -11.02
C GLU A 272 -27.49 15.77 -10.14
N LEU A 273 -26.37 15.24 -10.64
CA LEU A 273 -25.61 14.19 -9.97
C LEU A 273 -24.24 14.67 -9.47
N ILE A 274 -23.75 15.80 -9.97
CA ILE A 274 -22.49 16.41 -9.51
C ILE A 274 -22.75 17.28 -8.28
N ARG A 275 -22.01 17.02 -7.22
CA ARG A 275 -21.89 17.90 -6.05
C ARG A 275 -20.63 18.76 -6.19
N ASN A 276 -20.73 20.02 -5.74
CA ASN A 276 -19.63 20.99 -5.78
C ASN A 276 -19.00 21.10 -7.17
N GLY A 277 -19.82 21.23 -8.20
CA GLY A 277 -19.37 21.34 -9.60
C GLY A 277 -18.79 22.72 -9.96
N ASP A 278 -19.11 23.73 -9.16
CA ASP A 278 -18.59 25.10 -9.21
C ASP A 278 -17.32 25.30 -8.37
N PHE A 279 -16.91 24.29 -7.59
CA PHE A 279 -15.69 24.32 -6.77
C PHE A 279 -15.67 25.41 -5.69
N GLU A 280 -16.81 26.00 -5.33
CA GLU A 280 -16.91 27.00 -4.26
C GLU A 280 -16.55 26.41 -2.87
N GLN A 281 -16.76 25.10 -2.69
CA GLN A 281 -16.32 24.35 -1.50
C GLN A 281 -14.94 23.70 -1.71
N GLY A 282 -14.10 24.29 -2.56
CA GLY A 282 -12.79 23.73 -2.92
C GLY A 282 -12.94 22.38 -3.61
N LEU A 283 -12.37 21.33 -3.02
CA LEU A 283 -12.37 19.97 -3.56
C LEU A 283 -13.35 19.04 -2.85
N ASP A 284 -14.24 19.56 -2.01
CA ASP A 284 -15.25 18.74 -1.36
C ASP A 284 -16.01 17.89 -2.41
N TYR A 285 -16.24 16.62 -2.09
CA TYR A 285 -16.80 15.58 -2.96
C TYR A 285 -15.93 15.11 -4.13
N TRP A 286 -14.84 15.82 -4.45
CA TRP A 286 -13.91 15.45 -5.51
C TRP A 286 -12.65 14.77 -4.96
N PHE A 287 -12.45 13.50 -5.30
CA PHE A 287 -11.31 12.72 -4.85
C PHE A 287 -10.20 12.69 -5.92
N PRO A 288 -9.04 13.32 -5.67
CA PRO A 288 -7.90 13.25 -6.57
C PRO A 288 -7.20 11.89 -6.44
N SER A 289 -6.76 11.33 -7.55
CA SER A 289 -5.98 10.09 -7.58
C SER A 289 -5.03 10.06 -8.76
N SER A 290 -3.94 9.32 -8.64
CA SER A 290 -2.92 9.18 -9.68
C SER A 290 -2.59 7.72 -9.92
N ASN A 291 -2.34 7.37 -11.19
CA ASN A 291 -1.75 6.07 -11.53
C ASN A 291 -0.21 6.10 -11.50
N ASP A 292 0.41 7.27 -11.33
CA ASP A 292 1.86 7.42 -11.16
C ASP A 292 2.23 7.27 -9.69
N HIS A 293 2.39 6.03 -9.24
CA HIS A 293 2.67 5.70 -7.85
C HIS A 293 4.14 5.87 -7.48
N LEU A 294 5.06 5.79 -8.44
CA LEU A 294 6.48 6.01 -8.19
C LEU A 294 6.76 7.45 -7.75
N ALA A 295 5.95 8.42 -8.17
CA ALA A 295 6.05 9.79 -7.69
C ALA A 295 5.78 9.99 -6.19
N PHE A 296 5.22 8.97 -5.52
CA PHE A 296 4.83 9.05 -4.11
C PHE A 296 5.57 8.05 -3.21
N HIS A 297 6.21 7.04 -3.79
CA HIS A 297 6.75 5.91 -3.03
C HIS A 297 8.23 5.64 -3.33
N VAL A 298 9.06 5.60 -2.27
CA VAL A 298 10.48 5.23 -2.37
C VAL A 298 10.65 3.76 -2.77
N LYS A 299 9.68 2.91 -2.41
CA LYS A 299 9.67 1.45 -2.68
C LYS A 299 10.86 0.69 -2.07
N ASN A 300 11.44 1.20 -0.99
CA ASN A 300 12.47 0.53 -0.19
C ASN A 300 12.59 1.20 1.19
N ILE A 301 12.33 0.46 2.27
CA ILE A 301 12.34 0.96 3.65
C ILE A 301 13.69 1.55 4.08
N TRP A 302 14.80 0.99 3.57
CA TRP A 302 16.15 1.41 3.93
C TRP A 302 16.48 2.75 3.30
N LEU A 303 16.13 2.91 2.02
CA LEU A 303 16.27 4.18 1.31
C LEU A 303 15.32 5.24 1.85
N ASP A 304 14.11 4.87 2.26
CA ASP A 304 13.16 5.79 2.90
C ASP A 304 13.74 6.32 4.23
N ALA A 305 14.21 5.43 5.10
CA ALA A 305 14.84 5.80 6.37
C ALA A 305 16.08 6.71 6.16
N TRP A 306 16.89 6.41 5.14
CA TRP A 306 18.07 7.20 4.80
C TRP A 306 17.73 8.54 4.14
N LEU A 307 16.77 8.60 3.23
CA LEU A 307 16.42 9.85 2.55
C LEU A 307 15.81 10.85 3.54
N ASP A 308 14.89 10.38 4.39
CA ASP A 308 14.18 11.24 5.33
C ASP A 308 15.07 11.64 6.53
N GLY A 309 15.89 10.71 7.06
CA GLY A 309 16.67 10.91 8.28
C GLY A 309 18.19 10.93 8.12
N GLY A 310 18.70 10.76 6.90
CA GLY A 310 20.13 10.68 6.60
C GLY A 310 20.79 9.43 7.16
N TRP A 311 22.11 9.43 7.21
CA TRP A 311 22.87 8.36 7.86
C TRP A 311 22.55 8.22 9.35
N ALA A 312 22.23 9.31 10.05
CA ALA A 312 21.84 9.25 11.46
C ALA A 312 20.49 8.53 11.63
N GLY A 313 19.49 8.86 10.81
CA GLY A 313 18.18 8.22 10.83
C GLY A 313 18.25 6.74 10.47
N LEU A 314 19.03 6.38 9.44
CA LEU A 314 19.27 4.98 9.10
C LEU A 314 19.99 4.23 10.23
N ALA A 315 21.02 4.83 10.85
CA ALA A 315 21.74 4.21 11.96
C ALA A 315 20.83 3.99 13.18
N LEU A 316 19.97 4.96 13.52
CA LEU A 316 18.98 4.81 14.58
C LEU A 316 17.97 3.72 14.26
N PHE A 317 17.52 3.62 13.00
CA PHE A 317 16.61 2.57 12.59
C PHE A 317 17.26 1.18 12.70
N LEU A 318 18.51 1.03 12.26
CA LEU A 318 19.28 -0.21 12.41
C LEU A 318 19.52 -0.57 13.89
N ALA A 319 19.84 0.42 14.74
CA ALA A 319 20.00 0.21 16.18
C ALA A 319 18.69 -0.23 16.84
N PHE A 320 17.56 0.35 16.43
CA PHE A 320 16.23 -0.07 16.86
C PHE A 320 15.94 -1.52 16.46
N LEU A 321 16.20 -1.90 15.20
CA LEU A 321 16.03 -3.29 14.75
C LEU A 321 16.95 -4.26 15.48
N ALA A 322 18.19 -3.85 15.79
CA ALA A 322 19.10 -4.65 16.60
C ALA A 322 18.54 -4.88 18.02
N ALA A 323 17.95 -3.84 18.64
CA ALA A 323 17.29 -3.98 19.94
C ALA A 323 16.11 -4.95 19.88
N VAL A 324 15.27 -4.86 18.84
CA VAL A 324 14.15 -5.80 18.60
C VAL A 324 14.66 -7.23 18.41
N ALA A 325 15.74 -7.42 17.65
CA ALA A 325 16.34 -8.73 17.43
C ALA A 325 16.91 -9.33 18.72
N VAL A 326 17.62 -8.52 19.52
CA VAL A 326 18.15 -8.94 20.83
C VAL A 326 17.01 -9.32 21.79
N ALA A 327 15.96 -8.49 21.88
CA ALA A 327 14.77 -8.77 22.67
C ALA A 327 14.09 -10.07 22.25
N SER A 328 13.92 -10.26 20.94
CA SER A 328 13.34 -11.48 20.36
C SER A 328 14.16 -12.72 20.71
N VAL A 329 15.48 -12.68 20.52
CA VAL A 329 16.37 -13.80 20.85
C VAL A 329 16.33 -14.12 22.34
N ARG A 330 16.31 -13.11 23.22
CA ARG A 330 16.19 -13.30 24.67
C ARG A 330 14.86 -13.97 25.04
N GLY A 331 13.75 -13.47 24.51
CA GLY A 331 12.42 -14.07 24.74
C GLY A 331 12.36 -15.52 24.26
N ILE A 332 12.87 -15.79 23.06
CA ILE A 332 12.90 -17.16 22.49
C ILE A 332 13.74 -18.09 23.37
N ARG A 333 14.93 -17.66 23.82
CA ARG A 333 15.78 -18.44 24.74
C ARG A 333 15.14 -18.66 26.12
N GLY A 334 14.35 -17.68 26.58
CA GLY A 334 13.55 -17.78 27.80
C GLY A 334 12.31 -18.68 27.69
N GLY A 335 12.06 -19.29 26.52
CA GLY A 335 10.91 -20.17 26.31
C GLY A 335 9.59 -19.44 26.02
N ASP A 336 9.63 -18.14 25.72
CA ASP A 336 8.44 -17.39 25.33
C ASP A 336 8.06 -17.70 23.87
N LEU A 337 6.89 -18.32 23.69
CA LEU A 337 6.33 -18.63 22.38
C LEU A 337 5.85 -17.35 21.65
N GLN A 338 5.46 -16.30 22.38
CA GLN A 338 5.04 -15.03 21.78
C GLN A 338 6.21 -14.32 21.10
N ALA A 339 7.40 -14.39 21.71
CA ALA A 339 8.63 -13.87 21.11
C ALA A 339 8.94 -14.48 19.74
N ILE A 340 8.66 -15.78 19.52
CA ILE A 340 8.81 -16.42 18.20
C ILE A 340 7.84 -15.80 17.20
N ALA A 341 6.57 -15.65 17.57
CA ALA A 341 5.54 -15.11 16.69
C ALA A 341 5.82 -13.65 16.30
N LEU A 342 6.24 -12.83 17.26
CA LEU A 342 6.60 -11.43 17.03
C LEU A 342 7.86 -11.30 16.16
N ALA A 343 8.89 -12.11 16.41
CA ALA A 343 10.09 -12.14 15.58
C ALA A 343 9.74 -12.48 14.13
N ALA A 344 8.93 -13.52 13.93
CA ALA A 344 8.49 -13.92 12.60
C ALA A 344 7.69 -12.81 11.91
N ALA A 345 6.74 -12.17 12.61
CA ALA A 345 5.94 -11.08 12.06
C ALA A 345 6.80 -9.87 11.64
N VAL A 346 7.71 -9.42 12.50
CA VAL A 346 8.62 -8.30 12.19
C VAL A 346 9.53 -8.65 11.01
N SER A 347 10.11 -9.85 10.98
CA SER A 347 10.95 -10.29 9.86
C SER A 347 10.18 -10.35 8.53
N GLY A 348 8.93 -10.84 8.54
CA GLY A 348 8.07 -10.84 7.35
C GLY A 348 7.82 -9.42 6.82
N MET A 349 7.51 -8.47 7.71
CA MET A 349 7.32 -7.06 7.33
C MET A 349 8.61 -6.42 6.77
N LEU A 350 9.79 -6.75 7.33
CA LEU A 350 11.07 -6.24 6.83
C LEU A 350 11.42 -6.79 5.43
N VAL A 351 11.10 -8.05 5.14
CA VAL A 351 11.29 -8.61 3.79
C VAL A 351 10.40 -7.88 2.78
N VAL A 352 9.13 -7.65 3.12
CA VAL A 352 8.22 -6.86 2.27
C VAL A 352 8.75 -5.43 2.11
N GLY A 353 9.19 -4.81 3.20
CA GLY A 353 9.79 -3.46 3.22
C GLY A 353 11.13 -3.36 2.47
N THR A 354 11.75 -4.44 2.03
CA THR A 354 12.93 -4.32 1.16
C THR A 354 12.56 -3.94 -0.28
N PHE A 355 11.34 -4.25 -0.70
CA PHE A 355 10.82 -4.01 -2.04
C PHE A 355 9.61 -3.06 -2.08
N ASP A 356 9.17 -2.59 -0.92
CA ASP A 356 8.22 -1.51 -0.75
C ASP A 356 8.70 -0.62 0.41
N SER A 357 8.05 0.50 0.69
CA SER A 357 8.28 1.18 1.98
C SER A 357 7.07 1.02 2.87
N ILE A 358 7.25 0.40 4.04
CA ILE A 358 6.20 0.33 5.06
C ILE A 358 5.98 1.68 5.77
N PHE A 359 6.83 2.67 5.50
CA PHE A 359 6.73 4.03 6.05
C PHE A 359 5.87 4.97 5.20
N ASP A 360 5.53 4.56 3.97
CA ASP A 360 4.67 5.35 3.08
C ASP A 360 3.20 5.40 3.56
N GLU A 361 2.76 4.40 4.34
CA GLU A 361 1.40 4.29 4.86
C GLU A 361 1.40 4.27 6.40
N PRO A 362 0.94 5.36 7.07
CA PRO A 362 1.01 5.50 8.52
C PRO A 362 0.37 4.35 9.29
N ARG A 363 -0.70 3.75 8.77
CA ARG A 363 -1.38 2.60 9.41
C ARG A 363 -0.50 1.36 9.45
N ILE A 364 0.25 1.09 8.38
CA ILE A 364 1.17 -0.05 8.30
C ILE A 364 2.40 0.22 9.16
N SER A 365 2.91 1.46 9.15
CA SER A 365 4.02 1.87 10.03
C SER A 365 3.66 1.71 11.50
N LEU A 366 2.44 2.11 11.89
CA LEU A 366 1.96 1.95 13.26
C LEU A 366 1.97 0.48 13.69
N ILE A 367 1.41 -0.42 12.85
CA ILE A 367 1.40 -1.86 13.13
C ILE A 367 2.84 -2.38 13.30
N PHE A 368 3.74 -2.00 12.40
CA PHE A 368 5.15 -2.38 12.46
C PHE A 368 5.81 -1.97 13.79
N TYR A 369 5.63 -0.71 14.19
CA TYR A 369 6.20 -0.20 15.44
C TYR A 369 5.56 -0.84 16.67
N VAL A 370 4.24 -1.05 16.68
CA VAL A 370 3.55 -1.75 17.78
C VAL A 370 4.12 -3.15 17.95
N LEU A 371 4.34 -3.90 16.86
CA LEU A 371 4.94 -5.23 16.94
C LEU A 371 6.38 -5.16 17.48
N CYS A 372 7.21 -4.24 16.98
CA CYS A 372 8.58 -4.04 17.45
C CYS A 372 8.64 -3.68 18.94
N PHE A 373 7.83 -2.72 19.40
CA PHE A 373 7.80 -2.31 20.80
C PHE A 373 7.27 -3.42 21.69
N THR A 374 6.26 -4.19 21.24
CA THR A 374 5.77 -5.35 21.97
C THR A 374 6.90 -6.37 22.19
N SER A 375 7.70 -6.68 21.15
CA SER A 375 8.86 -7.58 21.28
C SER A 375 9.85 -7.12 22.35
N ILE A 376 10.12 -5.82 22.43
CA ILE A 376 11.06 -5.24 23.41
C ILE A 376 10.48 -5.35 24.83
N ILE A 377 9.22 -4.94 25.01
CA ILE A 377 8.58 -4.87 26.33
C ILE A 377 8.37 -6.27 26.93
N THR A 378 7.88 -7.24 26.15
CA THR A 378 7.61 -8.59 26.65
C THR A 378 8.91 -9.33 27.01
N SER A 379 10.00 -9.12 26.27
CA SER A 379 11.30 -9.70 26.63
C SER A 379 11.83 -9.22 27.99
N SER A 380 11.50 -7.99 28.40
CA SER A 380 11.98 -7.38 29.65
C SER A 380 11.32 -8.00 30.89
N THR A 381 10.08 -8.48 30.76
CA THR A 381 9.34 -9.10 31.87
C THR A 381 9.84 -10.52 32.14
N VAL A 382 10.19 -11.29 31.11
CA VAL A 382 10.72 -12.66 31.27
C VAL A 382 12.05 -12.68 32.04
N ALA A 383 12.93 -11.69 31.81
CA ALA A 383 14.20 -11.57 32.52
C ALA A 383 14.06 -11.29 34.03
N SER A 384 12.91 -10.75 34.46
CA SER A 384 12.66 -10.43 35.88
C SER A 384 12.09 -11.60 36.71
N HIS A 385 11.81 -12.74 36.08
CA HIS A 385 11.22 -13.92 36.72
C HIS A 385 12.19 -15.10 36.90
N GLU A 386 13.48 -14.95 36.57
CA GLU A 386 14.48 -15.91 37.01
C GLU A 386 14.65 -15.81 38.54
N PRO A 387 14.41 -16.89 39.31
CA PRO A 387 14.72 -16.89 40.74
C PRO A 387 16.23 -16.69 40.91
N PRO A 388 16.70 -15.94 41.93
CA PRO A 388 18.12 -15.82 42.19
C PRO A 388 18.73 -17.22 42.39
N PRO A 389 19.96 -17.48 41.91
CA PRO A 389 20.58 -18.80 42.01
C PRO A 389 20.61 -19.23 43.47
N GLY A 390 19.80 -20.25 43.78
CA GLY A 390 19.62 -20.75 45.13
C GLY A 390 20.96 -21.17 45.73
N LYS A 391 21.27 -20.64 46.91
CA LYS A 391 22.34 -21.11 47.78
C LYS A 391 22.26 -22.63 47.89
N ALA A 392 23.33 -23.30 47.46
CA ALA A 392 23.50 -24.74 47.58
C ALA A 392 23.19 -25.20 49.01
N ARG A 393 22.11 -25.97 49.19
CA ARG A 393 21.86 -26.71 50.42
C ARG A 393 22.89 -27.83 50.50
N ARG A 394 24.01 -27.56 51.16
CA ARG A 394 24.95 -28.56 51.66
C ARG A 394 24.23 -29.38 52.74
N GLY A 395 23.66 -30.53 52.35
CA GLY A 395 23.07 -31.52 53.25
C GLY A 395 23.98 -32.73 53.33
N SER A 396 24.49 -33.00 54.53
CA SER A 396 25.55 -33.96 54.86
C SER A 396 25.29 -35.40 54.44
N ARG A 397 26.31 -36.03 53.84
CA ARG A 397 26.55 -37.48 53.96
C ARG A 397 26.68 -37.84 55.43
N ARG A 398 25.80 -38.71 55.95
CA ARG A 398 26.07 -39.49 57.15
C ARG A 398 25.97 -40.96 56.78
N ARG A 399 27.13 -41.63 56.80
CA ARG A 399 27.27 -43.08 56.85
C ARG A 399 26.60 -43.59 58.14
N SER A 400 25.82 -44.65 58.07
CA SER A 400 25.67 -45.60 59.18
C SER A 400 25.96 -47.00 58.67
N ARG A 401 27.00 -47.60 59.24
CA ARG A 401 27.18 -49.04 59.34
C ARG A 401 26.09 -49.59 60.25
N THR A 402 25.40 -50.64 59.84
CA THR A 402 25.27 -51.93 60.54
C THR A 402 24.58 -52.90 59.61
#